data_AF-A0A1J5PBT3-F1
#
_entry.id   AF-A0A1J5PBT3-F1
#
_cell.length_a   1.000
_cell.length_b   1.000
_cell.length_c   1.000
_cell.angle_alpha   90.00
_cell.angle_beta   90.00
_cell.angle_gamma   90.00
#
_symmetry.space_group_name_H-M   'P 1'
#
loop_
_entity.id
_entity.type
_entity.pdbx_description
1 polymer ?
#
loop_
_entity_poly.entity_id
_entity_poly.type
_entity_poly.pdbx_seq_one_letter_code
_entity_poly.pdbx_strand_id
1 'polypeptide(L)'
;MRSLLAAAFALLLTAEAQASCVCRCVDGEMQPLCGSPIDLPPICPLTVCALVPPSVKPMQPLGILPPGTSQCSQHQVLNPATRQYEWRSVCN
;
A
#
# COMPACT_ATOMS: atom_id res chain seq x y z
N MET A 1 6.60 -41.31 -16.34
CA MET A 1 6.94 -40.81 -14.99
C MET A 1 7.60 -39.43 -14.99
N ARG A 2 8.56 -39.12 -15.88
CA ARG A 2 9.17 -37.77 -15.97
C ARG A 2 8.18 -36.64 -16.34
N SER A 3 7.22 -36.92 -17.22
CA SER A 3 6.22 -35.91 -17.65
C SER A 3 5.19 -35.55 -16.58
N LEU A 4 4.97 -36.43 -15.59
CA LEU A 4 4.03 -36.17 -14.49
C LEU A 4 4.61 -35.21 -13.45
N LEU A 5 5.94 -35.20 -13.27
CA LEU A 5 6.64 -34.27 -12.38
C LEU A 5 6.59 -32.82 -12.87
N ALA A 6 6.61 -32.61 -14.19
CA ALA A 6 6.52 -31.27 -14.78
C ALA A 6 5.14 -30.62 -14.58
N ALA A 7 4.05 -31.42 -14.64
CA ALA A 7 2.70 -30.93 -14.42
C ALA A 7 2.44 -30.53 -12.95
N ALA A 8 3.05 -31.22 -11.99
CA ALA A 8 2.93 -30.90 -10.56
C ALA A 8 3.60 -29.57 -10.19
N PHE A 9 4.67 -29.18 -10.90
CA PHE A 9 5.40 -27.94 -10.62
C PHE A 9 4.67 -26.68 -11.12
N ALA A 10 3.84 -26.82 -12.18
CA ALA A 10 3.08 -25.69 -12.75
C ALA A 10 1.92 -25.22 -11.85
N LEU A 11 1.38 -26.09 -10.99
CA LEU A 11 0.29 -25.77 -10.07
C LEU A 11 0.72 -24.95 -8.84
N LEU A 12 2.03 -24.84 -8.57
CA LEU A 12 2.57 -24.13 -7.39
C LEU A 12 2.82 -22.63 -7.63
N LEU A 13 2.57 -22.14 -8.84
CA LEU A 13 2.98 -20.80 -9.29
C LEU A 13 1.84 -19.77 -9.34
N THR A 14 0.71 -20.00 -8.67
CA THR A 14 -0.32 -18.96 -8.52
C THR A 14 0.20 -17.90 -7.54
N ALA A 15 0.91 -16.91 -8.07
CA ALA A 15 1.29 -15.72 -7.34
C ALA A 15 0.05 -14.84 -7.17
N GLU A 16 -0.41 -14.72 -5.93
CA GLU A 16 -1.49 -13.82 -5.53
C GLU A 16 -1.05 -12.37 -5.82
N ALA A 17 -1.48 -11.79 -6.95
CA ALA A 17 -1.28 -10.38 -7.23
C ALA A 17 -2.23 -9.56 -6.35
N GLN A 18 -1.75 -9.11 -5.19
CA GLN A 18 -2.54 -8.33 -4.23
C GLN A 18 -2.68 -6.87 -4.71
N ALA A 19 -3.48 -6.65 -5.75
CA ALA A 19 -3.93 -5.32 -6.19
C ALA A 19 -5.20 -4.92 -5.43
N SER A 20 -5.13 -4.92 -4.10
CA SER A 20 -6.27 -4.55 -3.25
C SER A 20 -5.95 -3.25 -2.51
N CYS A 21 -6.80 -2.24 -2.71
CA CYS A 21 -6.79 -1.04 -1.90
C CYS A 21 -7.12 -1.39 -0.43
N VAL A 22 -6.42 -0.76 0.50
CA VAL A 22 -6.60 -0.99 1.93
C VAL A 22 -6.86 0.31 2.67
N CYS A 23 -7.77 0.29 3.64
CA CYS A 23 -8.00 1.43 4.51
C CYS A 23 -6.90 1.55 5.55
N ARG A 24 -6.27 2.73 5.62
CA ARG A 24 -5.20 3.05 6.57
C ARG A 24 -5.39 4.44 7.13
N CYS A 25 -4.84 4.67 8.32
CA CYS A 25 -4.72 6.02 8.85
C CYS A 25 -3.51 6.71 8.19
N VAL A 26 -3.77 7.79 7.47
CA VAL A 26 -2.79 8.63 6.78
C VAL A 26 -2.90 10.01 7.40
N ASP A 27 -1.81 10.50 7.98
CA ASP A 27 -1.75 11.80 8.68
C ASP A 27 -2.89 12.01 9.69
N GLY A 28 -3.34 10.92 10.33
CA GLY A 28 -4.39 10.97 11.36
C GLY A 28 -5.81 10.81 10.82
N GLU A 29 -5.99 10.63 9.52
CA GLU A 29 -7.29 10.42 8.89
C GLU A 29 -7.40 9.05 8.22
N MET A 30 -8.56 8.42 8.32
CA MET A 30 -8.78 7.12 7.68
C MET A 30 -9.02 7.31 6.18
N GLN A 31 -8.13 6.78 5.35
CA GLN A 31 -8.16 6.93 3.89
C GLN A 31 -7.92 5.59 3.18
N PRO A 32 -8.49 5.37 1.99
CA PRO A 32 -8.16 4.22 1.16
C PRO A 32 -6.80 4.43 0.49
N LEU A 33 -5.88 3.47 0.65
CA LEU A 33 -4.58 3.43 -0.02
C LEU A 33 -4.58 2.32 -1.06
N CYS A 34 -4.35 2.69 -2.31
CA CYS A 34 -4.30 1.78 -3.45
C CYS A 34 -2.86 1.63 -3.96
N GLY A 35 -2.56 0.48 -4.57
CA GLY A 35 -1.26 0.24 -5.20
C GLY A 35 -1.18 0.84 -6.60
N SER A 36 -2.33 1.02 -7.25
CA SER A 36 -2.48 1.61 -8.57
C SER A 36 -3.60 2.66 -8.57
N PRO A 37 -3.48 3.75 -9.35
CA PRO A 37 -4.50 4.78 -9.46
C PRO A 37 -5.74 4.32 -10.25
N ILE A 38 -5.66 3.18 -10.92
CA ILE A 38 -6.78 2.56 -11.65
C ILE A 38 -7.60 1.66 -10.71
N ASP A 39 -7.08 1.34 -9.51
CA ASP A 39 -7.80 0.53 -8.54
C ASP A 39 -8.99 1.31 -7.98
N LEU A 40 -10.14 0.64 -7.83
CA LEU A 40 -11.33 1.25 -7.25
C LEU A 40 -11.18 1.36 -5.72
N PRO A 41 -11.17 2.57 -5.13
CA PRO A 41 -11.02 2.73 -3.70
C PRO A 41 -12.26 2.23 -2.94
N PRO A 42 -12.10 1.46 -1.85
CA PRO A 42 -13.19 1.00 -1.01
C PRO A 42 -13.73 2.12 -0.13
N ILE A 43 -14.95 1.94 0.39
CA ILE A 43 -15.46 2.77 1.47
C ILE A 43 -14.78 2.36 2.77
N CYS A 44 -14.09 3.30 3.42
CA CYS A 44 -13.42 3.04 4.69
C CYS A 44 -14.37 3.17 5.89
N PRO A 45 -14.22 2.31 6.91
CA PRO A 45 -15.02 2.39 8.12
C PRO A 45 -14.71 3.68 8.89
N LEU A 46 -15.72 4.22 9.58
CA LEU A 46 -15.56 5.35 10.48
C LEU A 46 -14.84 4.89 11.75
N THR A 47 -13.52 4.97 11.74
CA THR A 47 -12.65 4.59 12.85
C THR A 47 -11.76 5.76 13.24
N VAL A 48 -11.60 5.99 14.54
CA VAL A 48 -10.68 7.01 15.07
C VAL A 48 -9.24 6.55 14.89
N CYS A 49 -8.44 7.36 14.22
CA CYS A 49 -7.00 7.15 14.07
C CYS A 49 -6.24 7.59 15.34
N ALA A 50 -5.07 6.99 15.56
CA ALA A 50 -4.19 7.41 16.64
C ALA A 50 -3.67 8.83 16.39
N LEU A 51 -3.26 9.52 17.46
CA LEU A 51 -2.62 10.82 17.33
C LEU A 51 -1.30 10.69 16.54
N VAL A 52 -1.16 11.52 15.53
CA VAL A 52 0.06 11.58 14.72
C VAL A 52 1.15 12.27 15.53
N PRO A 53 2.33 11.65 15.71
CA PRO A 53 3.42 12.29 16.40
C PRO A 53 4.00 13.43 15.54
N PRO A 54 4.40 14.56 16.15
CA PRO A 54 5.10 15.61 15.41
C PRO A 54 6.41 15.05 14.86
N SER A 55 6.62 15.17 13.55
CA SER A 55 7.81 14.68 12.87
C SER A 55 8.16 15.58 11.68
N VAL A 56 9.45 15.72 11.39
CA VAL A 56 9.91 16.49 10.23
C VAL A 56 9.68 15.65 8.97
N LYS A 57 8.96 16.22 8.00
CA LYS A 57 8.70 15.57 6.71
C LYS A 57 10.02 15.26 5.99
N PRO A 58 10.29 13.99 5.63
CA PRO A 58 11.46 13.62 4.87
C PRO A 58 11.45 14.25 3.47
N MET A 59 12.64 14.42 2.91
CA MET A 59 12.76 14.82 1.50
C MET A 59 12.17 13.75 0.59
N GLN A 60 11.42 14.17 -0.43
CA GLN A 60 10.84 13.27 -1.41
C GLN A 60 11.96 12.68 -2.29
N PRO A 61 12.10 11.34 -2.37
CA PRO A 61 13.03 10.73 -3.31
C PRO A 61 12.61 11.03 -4.75
N LEU A 62 13.57 11.38 -5.61
CA LEU A 62 13.35 11.43 -7.06
C LEU A 62 13.31 9.98 -7.58
N GLY A 63 12.12 9.38 -7.58
CA GLY A 63 11.87 8.03 -8.05
C GLY A 63 11.07 8.00 -9.36
N ILE A 64 11.12 6.88 -10.06
CA ILE A 64 10.23 6.61 -11.19
C ILE A 64 8.81 6.45 -10.62
N LEU A 65 7.88 7.28 -11.11
CA LEU A 65 6.47 7.19 -10.72
C LEU A 65 5.86 5.86 -11.22
N PRO A 66 5.04 5.19 -10.40
CA PRO A 66 4.22 4.10 -10.90
C PRO A 66 3.38 4.54 -12.11
N PRO A 67 3.17 3.66 -13.10
CA PRO A 67 2.38 4.00 -14.27
C PRO A 67 0.96 4.43 -13.87
N GLY A 68 0.50 5.54 -14.46
CA GLY A 68 -0.80 6.13 -14.19
C GLY A 68 -0.84 7.07 -12.97
N THR A 69 0.21 7.14 -12.16
CA THR A 69 0.28 8.08 -11.03
C THR A 69 0.84 9.42 -11.48
N SER A 70 0.29 10.50 -10.92
CA SER A 70 0.68 11.86 -11.31
C SER A 70 1.76 12.41 -10.39
N GLN A 71 1.63 12.16 -9.08
CA GLN A 71 2.52 12.69 -8.05
C GLN A 71 2.52 11.75 -6.83
N CYS A 72 3.68 11.66 -6.18
CA CYS A 72 3.82 11.00 -4.89
C CYS A 72 4.31 11.99 -3.84
N SER A 73 3.80 11.87 -2.62
CA SER A 73 4.17 12.68 -1.47
C SER A 73 4.47 11.83 -0.25
N GLN A 74 5.36 12.30 0.63
CA GLN A 74 5.59 11.68 1.94
C GLN A 74 4.41 11.96 2.87
N HIS A 75 3.87 10.90 3.46
CA HIS A 75 2.81 10.92 4.47
C HIS A 75 3.16 10.00 5.62
N GLN A 76 2.64 10.29 6.82
CA GLN A 76 2.72 9.40 7.96
C GLN A 76 1.57 8.40 7.89
N VAL A 77 1.90 7.14 7.60
CA VAL A 77 0.91 6.06 7.52
C VAL A 77 1.03 5.18 8.75
N LEU A 78 -0.08 4.93 9.44
CA LEU A 78 -0.11 4.06 10.61
C LEU A 78 0.13 2.62 10.17
N ASN A 79 1.25 2.05 10.61
CA ASN A 79 1.54 0.65 10.42
C ASN A 79 0.66 -0.18 11.38
N PRO A 80 -0.21 -1.07 10.87
CA PRO A 80 -1.13 -1.85 11.72
C PRO A 80 -0.41 -2.84 12.65
N ALA A 81 0.80 -3.30 12.27
CA ALA A 81 1.56 -4.29 13.02
C ALA A 81 2.31 -3.65 14.19
N THR A 82 2.97 -2.50 13.95
CA THR A 82 3.73 -1.78 14.99
C THR A 82 2.88 -0.78 15.76
N ARG A 83 1.69 -0.42 15.23
CA ARG A 83 0.82 0.65 15.75
C ARG A 83 1.50 2.01 15.81
N GLN A 84 2.51 2.22 14.97
CA GLN A 84 3.27 3.47 14.87
C GLN A 84 3.10 4.11 13.50
N TYR A 85 3.18 5.43 13.47
CA TYR A 85 3.20 6.19 12.23
C TYR A 85 4.59 6.11 11.59
N GLU A 86 4.63 5.69 10.33
CA GLU A 86 5.84 5.56 9.54
C GLU A 86 5.73 6.43 8.29
N TRP A 87 6.84 7.09 7.93
CA TRP A 87 6.89 7.84 6.68
C TRP A 87 6.84 6.90 5.49
N ARG A 88 5.85 7.10 4.62
CA ARG A 88 5.67 6.35 3.37
C ARG A 88 5.39 7.32 2.23
N SER A 89 5.89 6.96 1.06
CA SER A 89 5.51 7.62 -0.19
C SER A 89 4.13 7.11 -0.61
N VAL A 90 3.13 7.99 -0.62
CA VAL A 90 1.78 7.70 -1.13
C VAL A 90 1.64 8.42 -2.47
N CYS A 91 1.10 7.72 -3.46
CA CYS A 91 0.96 8.21 -4.83
C CYS A 91 -0.51 8.27 -5.22
N ASN A 92 -0.91 9.33 -5.92
CA ASN A 92 -2.26 9.55 -6.43
C ASN A 92 -2.28 9.74 -7.95
#